data_AF-A0A7X6TDN4-F1
#
_entry.id   AF-A0A7X6TDN4-F1
#
_cell.length_a   1.000
_cell.length_b   1.000
_cell.length_c   1.000
_cell.angle_alpha   90.00
_cell.angle_beta   90.00
_cell.angle_gamma   90.00
#
_symmetry.space_group_name_H-M   'P 1'
#
loop_
_entity.id
_entity.type
_entity.pdbx_description
1 polymer ?
#
loop_
_entity_poly.entity_id
_entity_poly.type
_entity_poly.pdbx_seq_one_letter_code
_entity_poly.pdbx_strand_id
1 'polypeptide(L)'
;MNRLILLISSLLLSFPLAAQSLTEKTSQNTAQNTSQSTTENKAQSAVQNETSTKTWNLYGFVRSDFFAQNRNTRTAVLDLFPLYPLPEYLNGVGEDLNNTPSAGLSSITTRMGLKFKSAGILGAKTHTSVIETDFGGSSDYILVRIRKAYSQLDWEKSSLIVGQTWHPLFIEHLMPNVVSLNTGAPFQAFNRSPQIRYNYRGEYFNLTGAAIYQLMYASSGPKGKSIQYQKDAVIPNFFTGAEFNNGKLIAGIGADYKAIRPEKTRMDASSVEGINKSLL
;
A
#
# COMPACT_ATOMS: atom_id res chain seq x y z
N MET A 1 -31.27 -5.52 8.64
CA MET A 1 -31.06 -6.46 7.50
C MET A 1 -29.59 -6.42 7.14
N ASN A 2 -28.80 -7.39 7.62
CA ASN A 2 -27.37 -7.48 7.31
C ASN A 2 -27.20 -8.05 5.89
N ARG A 3 -26.71 -7.25 4.96
CA ARG A 3 -26.32 -7.73 3.63
C ARG A 3 -24.83 -8.05 3.63
N LEU A 4 -24.51 -9.34 3.59
CA LEU A 4 -23.17 -9.84 3.33
C LEU A 4 -22.86 -9.62 1.84
N ILE A 5 -21.93 -8.73 1.52
CA ILE A 5 -21.41 -8.58 0.15
C ILE A 5 -20.11 -9.39 0.09
N LEU A 6 -20.18 -10.56 -0.54
CA LEU A 6 -19.04 -11.43 -0.79
C LEU A 6 -18.39 -10.98 -2.12
N LEU A 7 -17.21 -10.36 -2.05
CA LEU A 7 -16.39 -10.06 -3.22
C LEU A 7 -15.37 -11.19 -3.41
N ILE A 8 -15.60 -12.07 -4.38
CA ILE A 8 -14.65 -13.09 -4.82
C ILE A 8 -13.77 -12.46 -5.90
N SER A 9 -12.48 -12.25 -5.60
CA SER A 9 -11.48 -11.84 -6.59
C SER A 9 -10.88 -13.08 -7.26
N SER A 10 -10.81 -13.06 -8.58
CA SER A 10 -10.43 -14.18 -9.44
C SER A 10 -8.95 -14.61 -9.31
N LEU A 11 -8.72 -15.92 -9.38
CA LEU A 11 -7.42 -16.59 -9.40
C LEU A 11 -6.64 -16.23 -10.68
N LEU A 12 -5.44 -15.66 -10.54
CA LEU A 12 -4.48 -15.45 -11.63
C LEU A 12 -3.25 -16.34 -11.39
N LEU A 13 -3.08 -17.38 -12.20
CA LEU A 13 -1.81 -18.12 -12.29
C LEU A 13 -0.84 -17.34 -13.17
N SER A 14 0.31 -16.94 -12.64
CA SER A 14 1.44 -16.44 -13.43
C SER A 14 2.60 -17.45 -13.42
N PHE A 15 3.15 -17.74 -14.60
CA PHE A 15 4.37 -18.54 -14.76
C PHE A 15 5.58 -17.60 -14.91
N PRO A 16 6.75 -17.89 -14.30
CA PRO A 16 7.94 -17.05 -14.48
C PRO A 16 8.60 -17.31 -15.83
N LEU A 17 8.85 -16.24 -16.59
CA LEU A 17 9.70 -16.25 -17.78
C LEU A 17 11.12 -15.85 -17.37
N ALA A 18 12.10 -16.73 -17.64
CA ALA A 18 13.51 -16.53 -17.27
C ALA A 18 14.16 -15.40 -18.10
N ALA A 19 14.90 -14.51 -17.43
CA ALA A 19 15.77 -13.52 -18.09
C ALA A 19 17.23 -13.71 -17.63
N GLN A 20 18.12 -13.74 -18.63
CA GLN A 20 19.54 -14.05 -18.56
C GLN A 20 20.38 -12.93 -17.94
N SER A 21 21.48 -13.31 -17.27
CA SER A 21 22.50 -12.46 -16.66
C SER A 21 23.42 -11.79 -17.67
N LEU A 22 23.79 -10.52 -17.44
CA LEU A 22 24.96 -9.89 -18.07
C LEU A 22 25.95 -9.42 -17.01
N THR A 23 27.18 -9.86 -17.18
CA THR A 23 28.37 -9.66 -16.36
C THR A 23 29.15 -8.46 -16.88
N GLU A 24 29.62 -7.55 -16.01
CA GLU A 24 30.65 -6.58 -16.37
C GLU A 24 31.85 -6.63 -15.42
N LYS A 25 33.04 -6.59 -16.03
CA LYS A 25 34.34 -6.88 -15.46
C LYS A 25 35.01 -5.66 -14.82
N THR A 26 35.77 -5.98 -13.79
CA THR A 26 36.83 -5.28 -13.06
C THR A 26 37.76 -4.38 -13.88
N SER A 27 38.24 -3.30 -13.28
CA SER A 27 39.55 -2.71 -13.56
C SER A 27 40.25 -2.35 -12.23
N GLN A 28 41.43 -2.94 -12.03
CA GLN A 28 42.38 -2.65 -10.95
C GLN A 28 43.49 -1.75 -11.49
N ASN A 29 44.06 -0.90 -10.62
CA ASN A 29 45.49 -0.52 -10.66
C ASN A 29 45.97 -0.05 -9.27
N THR A 30 46.83 -0.88 -8.66
CA THR A 30 48.18 -0.64 -8.06
C THR A 30 48.50 0.80 -7.57
N ALA A 31 49.11 1.10 -6.40
CA ALA A 31 50.27 0.46 -5.77
C ALA A 31 50.56 0.92 -4.31
N GLN A 32 51.14 -0.02 -3.54
CA GLN A 32 52.28 0.06 -2.59
C GLN A 32 52.23 0.66 -1.15
N ASN A 33 52.56 -0.27 -0.22
CA ASN A 33 53.48 -0.23 0.95
C ASN A 33 53.05 0.57 2.22
N THR A 34 53.22 0.11 3.48
CA THR A 34 54.28 -0.74 4.09
C THR A 34 53.86 -1.28 5.49
N SER A 35 54.43 -2.45 5.90
CA SER A 35 54.79 -2.95 7.26
C SER A 35 53.70 -3.30 8.31
N GLN A 36 53.43 -4.59 8.59
CA GLN A 36 53.97 -5.47 9.69
C GLN A 36 53.64 -4.99 11.13
N SER A 37 52.59 -5.53 11.77
CA SER A 37 52.50 -6.71 12.69
C SER A 37 53.06 -6.51 14.11
N THR A 38 52.18 -6.57 15.12
CA THR A 38 52.50 -7.31 16.35
C THR A 38 51.20 -7.76 17.03
N THR A 39 51.12 -9.07 17.23
CA THR A 39 50.07 -9.81 17.92
C THR A 39 50.41 -9.80 19.39
N GLU A 40 49.57 -9.23 20.26
CA GLU A 40 49.51 -9.58 21.69
C GLU A 40 48.30 -8.88 22.33
N ASN A 41 47.24 -9.66 22.56
CA ASN A 41 46.26 -9.56 23.66
C ASN A 41 44.98 -10.30 23.28
N LYS A 42 45.03 -11.63 23.43
CA LYS A 42 43.84 -12.46 23.57
C LYS A 42 43.66 -12.71 25.06
N ALA A 43 42.42 -12.56 25.53
CA ALA A 43 41.90 -12.80 26.88
C ALA A 43 41.76 -11.58 27.80
N GLN A 44 40.76 -10.73 27.52
CA GLN A 44 39.75 -10.32 28.50
C GLN A 44 38.66 -9.48 27.81
N SER A 45 37.41 -9.70 28.22
CA SER A 45 36.18 -9.03 27.76
C SER A 45 35.46 -9.68 26.56
N ALA A 46 35.07 -10.94 26.76
CA ALA A 46 33.86 -11.47 26.14
C ALA A 46 32.63 -10.79 26.77
N VAL A 47 32.29 -9.61 26.29
CA VAL A 47 30.92 -9.08 26.31
C VAL A 47 30.67 -8.64 24.88
N GLN A 48 29.98 -9.49 24.11
CA GLN A 48 29.47 -9.11 22.80
C GLN A 48 28.48 -7.97 23.02
N ASN A 49 28.95 -6.73 22.87
CA ASN A 49 28.07 -5.63 22.51
C ASN A 49 27.56 -5.95 21.11
N GLU A 50 26.33 -6.48 21.02
CA GLU A 50 25.56 -6.37 19.79
C GLU A 50 25.38 -4.88 19.51
N THR A 51 26.26 -4.33 18.67
CA THR A 51 26.12 -2.98 18.15
C THR A 51 24.81 -2.96 17.37
N SER A 52 23.72 -2.52 18.01
CA SER A 52 22.43 -2.23 17.37
C SER A 52 22.67 -1.18 16.30
N THR A 53 22.96 -1.61 15.07
CA THR A 53 23.22 -0.73 13.94
C THR A 53 21.92 -0.05 13.56
N LYS A 54 21.79 1.22 13.95
CA LYS A 54 20.75 2.10 13.44
C LYS A 54 21.12 2.48 12.01
N THR A 55 20.23 2.21 11.07
CA THR A 55 20.44 2.53 9.65
C THR A 55 19.32 3.42 9.13
N TRP A 56 19.71 4.36 8.28
CA TRP A 56 18.82 5.27 7.58
C TRP A 56 19.00 5.05 6.08
N ASN A 57 17.92 4.76 5.38
CA ASN A 57 17.93 4.54 3.95
C ASN A 57 16.94 5.50 3.30
N LEU A 58 17.49 6.49 2.60
CA LEU A 58 16.72 7.32 1.68
C LEU A 58 16.52 6.53 0.39
N TYR A 59 15.28 6.46 -0.09
CA TYR A 59 14.93 5.78 -1.33
C TYR A 59 13.87 6.58 -2.08
N GLY A 60 13.70 6.27 -3.35
CA GLY A 60 12.77 6.97 -4.21
C GLY A 60 13.19 6.90 -5.66
N PHE A 61 12.49 7.67 -6.47
CA PHE A 61 12.81 7.87 -7.88
C PHE A 61 12.12 9.11 -8.40
N VAL A 62 12.73 9.76 -9.39
CA VAL A 62 12.05 10.71 -10.25
C VAL A 62 11.43 9.93 -11.39
N ARG A 63 10.16 10.20 -11.68
CA ARG A 63 9.43 9.56 -12.76
C ARG A 63 8.61 10.61 -13.49
N SER A 64 8.70 10.56 -14.82
CA SER A 64 7.89 11.36 -15.73
C SER A 64 7.08 10.42 -16.60
N ASP A 65 5.77 10.61 -16.60
CA ASP A 65 4.80 9.80 -17.33
C ASP A 65 4.25 10.62 -18.49
N PHE A 66 4.56 10.19 -19.71
CA PHE A 66 3.89 10.66 -20.92
C PHE A 66 2.79 9.66 -21.29
N PHE A 67 1.61 10.17 -21.62
CA PHE A 67 0.53 9.37 -22.19
C PHE A 67 -0.06 10.07 -23.40
N ALA A 68 -0.54 9.26 -24.33
CA ALA A 68 -1.39 9.67 -25.43
C ALA A 68 -2.55 8.68 -25.52
N GLN A 69 -3.76 9.19 -25.66
CA GLN A 69 -4.99 8.43 -25.72
C GLN A 69 -5.75 8.90 -26.96
N ASN A 70 -6.38 7.98 -27.67
CA ASN A 70 -7.21 8.29 -28.85
C ASN A 70 -8.68 8.57 -28.49
N ARG A 71 -9.03 8.40 -27.21
CA ARG A 71 -10.39 8.52 -26.69
C ARG A 71 -10.34 9.07 -25.27
N ASN A 72 -11.34 9.87 -24.90
CA ASN A 72 -11.50 10.32 -23.52
C ASN A 72 -11.72 9.11 -22.59
N THR A 73 -11.07 9.15 -21.43
CA THR A 73 -11.04 8.05 -20.45
C THR A 73 -11.46 8.58 -19.08
N ARG A 74 -12.14 7.78 -18.26
CA ARG A 74 -12.25 8.10 -16.83
C ARG A 74 -10.90 7.88 -16.17
N THR A 75 -10.33 8.93 -15.60
CA THR A 75 -9.01 8.91 -14.99
C THR A 75 -9.05 9.36 -13.53
N ALA A 76 -7.94 9.22 -12.85
CA ALA A 76 -7.63 9.89 -11.59
C ALA A 76 -6.16 10.36 -11.61
N VAL A 77 -5.76 11.13 -10.59
CA VAL A 77 -4.35 11.53 -10.39
C VAL A 77 -3.79 12.28 -11.62
N LEU A 78 -4.44 13.38 -12.02
CA LEU A 78 -4.08 14.18 -13.19
C LEU A 78 -3.86 13.32 -14.46
N ASP A 79 -4.87 12.53 -14.83
CA ASP A 79 -4.90 11.64 -16.00
C ASP A 79 -3.90 10.48 -16.03
N LEU A 80 -2.97 10.40 -15.08
CA LEU A 80 -1.96 9.34 -15.01
C LEU A 80 -2.53 7.99 -14.55
N PHE A 81 -3.73 7.98 -13.98
CA PHE A 81 -4.40 6.76 -13.54
C PHE A 81 -5.64 6.48 -14.40
N PRO A 82 -5.49 5.91 -15.61
CA PRO A 82 -6.64 5.56 -16.45
C PRO A 82 -7.41 4.37 -15.86
N LEU A 83 -8.75 4.48 -15.84
CA LEU A 83 -9.65 3.42 -15.37
C LEU A 83 -10.31 2.69 -16.54
N TYR A 84 -11.09 3.39 -17.36
CA TYR A 84 -11.76 2.82 -18.53
C TYR A 84 -12.13 3.91 -19.55
N PRO A 85 -12.15 3.60 -20.86
CA PRO A 85 -12.57 4.54 -21.90
C PRO A 85 -14.04 4.94 -21.71
N LEU A 86 -14.38 6.19 -21.99
CA LEU A 86 -15.77 6.65 -21.89
C LEU A 86 -16.65 6.02 -22.95
N PRO A 87 -17.95 5.75 -22.68
CA PRO A 87 -18.88 5.33 -23.72
C PRO A 87 -19.03 6.42 -24.78
N GLU A 88 -19.65 6.07 -25.90
CA GLU A 88 -19.99 7.01 -26.97
C GLU A 88 -20.86 8.16 -26.43
N TYR A 89 -20.53 9.39 -26.81
CA TYR A 89 -21.33 10.57 -26.46
C TYR A 89 -21.62 11.38 -27.72
N LEU A 90 -22.73 11.02 -28.38
CA LEU A 90 -23.14 11.62 -29.64
C LEU A 90 -23.69 13.04 -29.44
N ASN A 91 -23.24 13.97 -30.28
CA ASN A 91 -23.88 15.27 -30.43
C ASN A 91 -25.14 15.19 -31.31
N GLY A 92 -25.82 16.33 -31.53
CA GLY A 92 -27.04 16.40 -32.33
C GLY A 92 -26.91 16.00 -33.80
N VAL A 93 -25.68 15.84 -34.31
CA VAL A 93 -25.40 15.39 -35.68
C VAL A 93 -24.76 14.00 -35.75
N GLY A 94 -24.65 13.29 -34.62
CA GLY A 94 -24.16 11.91 -34.55
C GLY A 94 -22.64 11.76 -34.46
N GLU A 95 -21.90 12.79 -34.08
CA GLU A 95 -20.46 12.69 -33.82
C GLU A 95 -20.18 12.33 -32.36
N ASP A 96 -19.29 11.36 -32.13
CA ASP A 96 -18.87 10.96 -30.79
C ASP A 96 -17.85 11.95 -30.20
N LEU A 97 -18.33 12.77 -29.27
CA LEU A 97 -17.53 13.76 -28.55
C LEU A 97 -16.45 13.14 -27.64
N ASN A 98 -16.55 11.85 -27.31
CA ASN A 98 -15.51 11.16 -26.55
C ASN A 98 -14.42 10.56 -27.46
N ASN A 99 -14.64 10.47 -28.76
CA ASN A 99 -13.65 9.99 -29.73
C ASN A 99 -12.63 11.09 -30.10
N THR A 100 -12.09 11.75 -29.09
CA THR A 100 -11.13 12.84 -29.22
C THR A 100 -9.79 12.42 -28.64
N PRO A 101 -8.67 12.64 -29.34
CA PRO A 101 -7.36 12.34 -28.80
C PRO A 101 -6.97 13.34 -27.71
N SER A 102 -6.22 12.85 -26.72
CA SER A 102 -5.61 13.67 -25.67
C SER A 102 -4.23 13.14 -25.31
N ALA A 103 -3.36 14.01 -24.82
CA ALA A 103 -2.04 13.64 -24.35
C ALA A 103 -1.66 14.49 -23.15
N GLY A 104 -0.76 13.96 -22.32
CA GLY A 104 -0.25 14.65 -21.15
C GLY A 104 1.12 14.15 -20.76
N LEU A 105 1.88 15.03 -20.10
CA LEU A 105 3.17 14.72 -19.50
C LEU A 105 3.15 15.24 -18.06
N SER A 106 3.48 14.39 -17.11
CA SER A 106 3.53 14.81 -15.71
C SER A 106 4.50 13.97 -14.89
N SER A 107 5.11 14.58 -13.87
CA SER A 107 6.09 13.94 -13.00
C SER A 107 5.60 13.75 -11.55
N ILE A 108 4.29 13.90 -11.32
CA ILE A 108 3.70 13.87 -9.97
C ILE A 108 3.81 12.49 -9.27
N THR A 109 4.16 11.44 -10.03
CA THR A 109 4.37 10.08 -9.53
C THR A 109 5.77 9.86 -8.97
N THR A 110 6.63 10.87 -9.05
CA THR A 110 7.92 10.95 -8.34
C THR A 110 7.72 10.62 -6.86
N ARG A 111 8.62 9.78 -6.33
CA ARG A 111 8.54 9.26 -4.96
C ARG A 111 9.80 9.53 -4.19
N MET A 112 9.60 9.79 -2.91
CA MET A 112 10.67 9.88 -1.92
C MET A 112 10.21 9.16 -0.67
N GLY A 113 11.12 8.45 -0.02
CA GLY A 113 10.85 7.79 1.24
C GLY A 113 12.10 7.64 2.08
N LEU A 114 11.90 7.59 3.38
CA LEU A 114 12.93 7.34 4.36
C LEU A 114 12.55 6.10 5.15
N LYS A 115 13.49 5.15 5.22
CA LYS A 115 13.37 3.94 6.01
C LYS A 115 14.39 3.98 7.13
N PHE A 116 13.91 3.95 8.36
CA PHE A 116 14.72 3.81 9.55
C PHE A 116 14.67 2.35 10.01
N LYS A 117 15.83 1.74 10.30
CA LYS A 117 15.90 0.44 10.96
C LYS A 117 16.76 0.53 12.20
N SER A 118 16.36 -0.17 13.25
CA SER A 118 17.10 -0.33 14.50
C SER A 118 16.94 -1.75 15.05
N ALA A 119 17.66 -2.05 16.14
CA ALA A 119 17.30 -3.19 16.97
C ALA A 119 15.83 -3.10 17.39
N GLY A 120 15.21 -4.27 17.51
CA GLY A 120 13.83 -4.38 17.93
C GLY A 120 13.61 -4.02 19.40
N ILE A 121 12.36 -3.79 19.74
CA ILE A 121 11.86 -3.62 21.10
C ILE A 121 10.86 -4.75 21.39
N LEU A 122 10.53 -4.97 22.67
CA LEU A 122 9.51 -5.97 23.06
C LEU A 122 9.83 -7.40 22.54
N GLY A 123 11.11 -7.77 22.55
CA GLY A 123 11.58 -9.08 22.06
C GLY A 123 11.58 -9.24 20.54
N ALA A 124 11.22 -8.19 19.77
CA ALA A 124 11.39 -8.21 18.32
C ALA A 124 12.88 -8.21 17.96
N LYS A 125 13.23 -8.88 16.85
CA LYS A 125 14.60 -8.88 16.32
C LYS A 125 14.93 -7.53 15.69
N THR A 126 13.98 -6.94 14.96
CA THR A 126 14.17 -5.63 14.33
C THR A 126 12.95 -4.73 14.50
N HIS A 127 13.22 -3.42 14.47
CA HIS A 127 12.21 -2.38 14.37
C HIS A 127 12.49 -1.56 13.11
N THR A 128 11.47 -1.39 12.26
CA THR A 128 11.54 -0.62 11.02
C THR A 128 10.46 0.45 11.00
N SER A 129 10.83 1.70 10.75
CA SER A 129 9.87 2.78 10.49
C SER A 129 10.02 3.28 9.05
N VAL A 130 8.90 3.57 8.39
CA VAL A 130 8.87 4.04 7.01
C VAL A 130 7.99 5.27 6.91
N ILE A 131 8.51 6.31 6.26
CA ILE A 131 7.73 7.38 5.66
C ILE A 131 7.97 7.36 4.15
N GLU A 132 6.92 7.43 3.36
CA GLU A 132 6.97 7.46 1.89
C GLU A 132 5.95 8.49 1.39
N THR A 133 6.34 9.32 0.43
CA THR A 133 5.51 10.37 -0.17
C THR A 133 5.53 10.33 -1.70
N ASP A 134 4.47 10.84 -2.32
CA ASP A 134 4.42 11.27 -3.72
C ASP A 134 3.76 12.65 -3.83
N PHE A 135 3.58 13.14 -5.06
CA PHE A 135 2.99 14.45 -5.34
C PHE A 135 1.57 14.36 -5.94
N GLY A 136 0.94 13.18 -5.87
CA GLY A 136 -0.42 12.92 -6.37
C GLY A 136 -1.50 13.11 -5.31
N GLY A 137 -1.38 14.13 -4.46
CA GLY A 137 -2.28 14.38 -3.33
C GLY A 137 -3.62 15.00 -3.68
N SER A 138 -3.75 15.61 -4.85
CA SER A 138 -5.00 16.15 -5.39
C SER A 138 -5.19 15.65 -6.83
N SER A 139 -6.43 15.69 -7.30
CA SER A 139 -6.78 15.35 -8.68
C SER A 139 -6.52 16.50 -9.64
N ASP A 140 -6.51 17.74 -9.14
CA ASP A 140 -6.54 18.96 -9.96
C ASP A 140 -5.25 19.81 -9.83
N TYR A 141 -4.43 19.55 -8.81
CA TYR A 141 -3.19 20.27 -8.56
C TYR A 141 -2.19 19.40 -7.79
N ILE A 142 -0.96 19.88 -7.70
CA ILE A 142 0.15 19.13 -7.11
C ILE A 142 0.14 19.33 -5.60
N LEU A 143 -0.02 18.25 -4.84
CA LEU A 143 0.10 18.23 -3.38
C LEU A 143 0.95 17.04 -2.95
N VAL A 144 1.85 17.28 -1.98
CA VAL A 144 2.57 16.18 -1.32
C VAL A 144 1.56 15.32 -0.56
N ARG A 145 1.63 14.01 -0.78
CA ARG A 145 0.77 13.01 -0.15
C ARG A 145 1.60 11.96 0.55
N ILE A 146 1.22 11.67 1.78
CA ILE A 146 1.74 10.52 2.53
C ILE A 146 1.18 9.24 1.91
N ARG A 147 2.07 8.40 1.41
CA ARG A 147 1.76 7.06 0.90
C ARG A 147 1.82 6.04 2.02
N LYS A 148 2.97 5.95 2.69
CA LYS A 148 3.23 5.04 3.81
C LYS A 148 3.77 5.86 4.98
N ALA A 149 3.30 5.56 6.18
CA ALA A 149 3.76 6.15 7.44
C ALA A 149 3.47 5.15 8.56
N TYR A 150 4.40 4.23 8.81
CA TYR A 150 4.18 3.13 9.76
C TYR A 150 5.47 2.69 10.46
N SER A 151 5.29 2.01 11.58
CA SER A 151 6.33 1.26 12.29
C SER A 151 6.01 -0.23 12.25
N GLN A 152 7.05 -1.06 12.18
CA GLN A 152 6.98 -2.49 12.09
C GLN A 152 7.96 -3.13 13.07
N LEU A 153 7.48 -4.06 13.87
CA LEU A 153 8.27 -4.95 14.70
C LEU A 153 8.30 -6.33 14.06
N ASP A 154 9.49 -6.89 13.88
CA ASP A 154 9.68 -8.23 13.31
C ASP A 154 10.32 -9.17 14.33
N TRP A 155 9.57 -10.20 14.70
CA TRP A 155 10.07 -11.40 15.37
C TRP A 155 10.44 -12.44 14.30
N GLU A 156 10.84 -13.63 14.74
CA GLU A 156 11.20 -14.72 13.82
C GLU A 156 10.03 -15.11 12.90
N LYS A 157 8.90 -15.51 13.49
CA LYS A 157 7.74 -16.01 12.76
C LYS A 157 6.60 -15.01 12.65
N SER A 158 6.78 -13.78 13.11
CA SER A 158 5.68 -12.81 13.10
C SER A 158 6.14 -11.37 12.93
N SER A 159 5.20 -10.52 12.52
CA SER A 159 5.38 -9.08 12.53
C SER A 159 4.14 -8.35 12.99
N LEU A 160 4.36 -7.19 13.63
CA LEU A 160 3.32 -6.26 14.01
C LEU A 160 3.58 -4.93 13.31
N ILE A 161 2.57 -4.41 12.62
CA ILE A 161 2.62 -3.15 11.89
C ILE A 161 1.59 -2.20 12.47
N VAL A 162 2.02 -0.97 12.75
CA VAL A 162 1.14 0.09 13.25
C VAL A 162 1.36 1.35 12.40
N GLY A 163 0.29 1.86 11.81
CA GLY A 163 0.30 3.08 11.00
C GLY A 163 -0.31 2.87 9.62
N GLN A 164 -0.04 3.79 8.71
CA GLN A 164 -0.60 3.79 7.37
C GLN A 164 0.30 3.01 6.40
N THR A 165 -0.27 1.96 5.82
CA THR A 165 0.33 1.21 4.71
C THR A 165 -0.78 0.57 3.87
N TRP A 166 -0.43 -0.24 2.88
CA TRP A 166 -1.37 -0.97 2.04
C TRP A 166 -2.39 -1.76 2.85
N HIS A 167 -3.64 -1.68 2.43
CA HIS A 167 -4.70 -2.56 2.93
C HIS A 167 -4.30 -4.02 2.70
N PRO A 168 -4.58 -4.97 3.61
CA PRO A 168 -4.21 -6.38 3.43
C PRO A 168 -4.77 -7.07 2.19
N LEU A 169 -5.91 -6.56 1.67
CA LEU A 169 -6.47 -6.97 0.37
C LEU A 169 -5.59 -6.57 -0.83
N PHE A 170 -4.62 -5.70 -0.64
CA PHE A 170 -3.60 -5.39 -1.64
C PHE A 170 -2.37 -6.25 -1.38
N ILE A 171 -2.23 -7.31 -2.17
CA ILE A 171 -1.12 -8.26 -2.02
C ILE A 171 0.09 -7.74 -2.81
N GLU A 172 1.00 -7.04 -2.12
CA GLU A 172 2.12 -6.32 -2.76
C GLU A 172 2.97 -7.23 -3.67
N HIS A 173 3.26 -8.46 -3.26
CA HIS A 173 4.13 -9.36 -4.03
C HIS A 173 3.43 -10.02 -5.22
N LEU A 174 2.11 -9.87 -5.37
CA LEU A 174 1.34 -10.30 -6.54
C LEU A 174 0.96 -9.13 -7.45
N MET A 175 1.46 -7.92 -7.19
CA MET A 175 1.15 -6.77 -8.04
C MET A 175 1.76 -6.98 -9.44
N PRO A 176 1.01 -6.72 -10.52
CA PRO A 176 1.56 -6.82 -11.87
C PRO A 176 2.59 -5.71 -12.10
N ASN A 177 3.71 -6.06 -12.74
CA ASN A 177 4.69 -5.08 -13.16
C ASN A 177 4.26 -4.50 -14.52
N VAL A 178 3.67 -3.30 -14.49
CA VAL A 178 3.20 -2.58 -15.66
C VAL A 178 3.75 -1.16 -15.68
N VAL A 179 3.90 -0.60 -16.88
CA VAL A 179 4.35 0.79 -17.05
C VAL A 179 3.29 1.75 -16.50
N SER A 180 2.00 1.48 -16.66
CA SER A 180 0.93 2.37 -16.19
C SER A 180 0.87 2.50 -14.66
N LEU A 181 0.59 3.70 -14.15
CA LEU A 181 0.42 3.96 -12.71
C LEU A 181 -0.75 3.17 -12.11
N ASN A 182 -1.73 2.79 -12.92
CA ASN A 182 -2.94 2.12 -12.45
C ASN A 182 -2.70 0.70 -11.93
N THR A 183 -1.54 0.09 -12.21
CA THR A 183 -1.14 -1.24 -11.70
C THR A 183 -2.19 -2.33 -11.93
N GLY A 184 -2.93 -2.26 -13.04
CA GLY A 184 -4.01 -3.23 -13.32
C GLY A 184 -5.27 -3.03 -12.46
N ALA A 185 -5.53 -1.81 -11.96
CA ALA A 185 -6.86 -1.45 -11.46
C ALA A 185 -7.94 -1.77 -12.53
N PRO A 186 -9.16 -2.15 -12.13
CA PRO A 186 -9.72 -2.10 -10.78
C PRO A 186 -9.60 -3.41 -9.96
N PHE A 187 -8.82 -4.39 -10.41
CA PHE A 187 -8.87 -5.75 -9.84
C PHE A 187 -8.25 -5.89 -8.44
N GLN A 188 -7.29 -5.04 -8.08
CA GLN A 188 -6.65 -5.02 -6.76
C GLN A 188 -7.17 -3.84 -5.92
N ALA A 189 -7.32 -4.05 -4.61
CA ALA A 189 -7.78 -3.03 -3.69
C ALA A 189 -6.71 -1.94 -3.50
N PHE A 190 -6.70 -0.92 -4.36
CA PHE A 190 -5.71 0.16 -4.34
C PHE A 190 -5.97 1.13 -3.17
N ASN A 191 -5.73 0.70 -1.93
CA ASN A 191 -6.00 1.46 -0.72
C ASN A 191 -4.82 1.40 0.25
N ARG A 192 -4.48 2.55 0.84
CA ARG A 192 -3.59 2.63 2.01
C ARG A 192 -4.37 3.22 3.16
N SER A 193 -4.40 2.48 4.26
CA SER A 193 -5.23 2.78 5.42
C SER A 193 -4.39 2.68 6.69
N PRO A 194 -4.60 3.58 7.67
CA PRO A 194 -4.11 3.40 9.02
C PRO A 194 -4.61 2.06 9.57
N GLN A 195 -3.70 1.24 10.09
CA GLN A 195 -4.02 -0.09 10.57
C GLN A 195 -3.10 -0.54 11.70
N ILE A 196 -3.60 -1.46 12.51
CA ILE A 196 -2.82 -2.35 13.36
C ILE A 196 -2.92 -3.72 12.73
N ARG A 197 -1.80 -4.25 12.23
CA ARG A 197 -1.76 -5.52 11.49
C ARG A 197 -0.75 -6.46 12.10
N TYR A 198 -1.19 -7.67 12.40
CA TYR A 198 -0.34 -8.78 12.79
C TYR A 198 -0.23 -9.78 11.65
N ASN A 199 0.99 -10.21 11.35
CA ASN A 199 1.26 -11.26 10.37
C ASN A 199 2.01 -12.39 11.05
N TYR A 200 1.62 -13.63 10.76
CA TYR A 200 2.35 -14.84 11.10
C TYR A 200 2.88 -15.48 9.83
N ARG A 201 4.14 -15.95 9.88
CA ARG A 201 4.87 -16.58 8.79
C ARG A 201 5.21 -18.01 9.19
N GLY A 202 4.44 -18.95 8.66
CA GLY A 202 4.75 -20.38 8.70
C GLY A 202 5.66 -20.77 7.55
N GLU A 203 5.94 -22.07 7.42
CA GLU A 203 6.73 -22.62 6.30
C GLU A 203 5.99 -22.49 4.97
N TYR A 204 4.69 -22.85 4.95
CA TYR A 204 3.84 -22.76 3.76
C TYR A 204 2.67 -21.81 3.91
N PHE A 205 2.25 -21.51 5.14
CA PHE A 205 1.06 -20.71 5.42
C PHE A 205 1.41 -19.40 6.11
N ASN A 206 0.97 -18.29 5.51
CA ASN A 206 1.04 -16.96 6.09
C ASN A 206 -0.36 -16.55 6.54
N LEU A 207 -0.49 -16.08 7.78
CA LEU A 207 -1.77 -15.61 8.33
C LEU A 207 -1.68 -14.12 8.60
N THR A 208 -2.74 -13.40 8.28
CA THR A 208 -2.83 -11.95 8.50
C THR A 208 -4.10 -11.62 9.26
N GLY A 209 -3.98 -10.78 10.29
CA GLY A 209 -5.11 -10.16 10.98
C GLY A 209 -4.87 -8.65 11.09
N ALA A 210 -5.87 -7.82 10.79
CA ALA A 210 -5.72 -6.38 10.91
C ALA A 210 -6.99 -5.67 11.38
N ALA A 211 -6.80 -4.64 12.22
CA ALA A 211 -7.80 -3.63 12.54
C ALA A 211 -7.49 -2.36 11.74
N ILE A 212 -8.44 -1.86 10.94
CA ILE A 212 -8.19 -0.89 9.88
C ILE A 212 -9.15 0.30 9.98
N TYR A 213 -8.61 1.51 9.93
CA TYR A 213 -9.37 2.76 9.88
C TYR A 213 -9.37 3.37 8.46
N GLN A 214 -10.50 3.91 8.05
CA GLN A 214 -10.68 4.55 6.75
C GLN A 214 -9.99 5.91 6.71
N LEU A 215 -9.42 6.23 5.55
CA LEU A 215 -8.82 7.52 5.25
C LEU A 215 -9.31 8.04 3.90
N MET A 216 -8.58 7.75 2.81
CA MET A 216 -8.91 8.25 1.46
C MET A 216 -10.04 7.44 0.80
N TYR A 217 -10.20 6.18 1.19
CA TYR A 217 -11.22 5.27 0.69
C TYR A 217 -12.33 5.11 1.73
N ALA A 218 -12.98 6.25 1.99
CA ALA A 218 -14.09 6.34 2.93
C ALA A 218 -15.41 5.81 2.37
N SER A 219 -16.33 5.47 3.26
CA SER A 219 -17.66 4.96 2.92
C SER A 219 -18.57 6.09 2.46
N SER A 220 -19.51 5.77 1.57
CA SER A 220 -20.57 6.68 1.14
C SER A 220 -21.80 6.52 2.03
N GLY A 221 -22.51 7.63 2.25
CA GLY A 221 -23.74 7.67 3.05
C GLY A 221 -24.45 9.03 2.91
N PRO A 222 -25.39 9.36 3.82
CA PRO A 222 -26.23 10.57 3.73
C PRO A 222 -25.47 11.90 3.62
N LYS A 223 -24.27 12.00 4.21
CA LYS A 223 -23.36 13.16 4.12
C LYS A 223 -22.35 13.05 2.96
N GLY A 224 -22.63 12.22 1.97
CA GLY A 224 -21.67 11.88 0.91
C GLY A 224 -20.56 10.95 1.39
N LYS A 225 -19.41 10.94 0.70
CA LYS A 225 -18.25 10.11 1.05
C LYS A 225 -17.55 10.68 2.28
N SER A 226 -17.51 9.95 3.38
CA SER A 226 -16.94 10.43 4.63
C SER A 226 -16.40 9.33 5.53
N ILE A 227 -15.26 9.59 6.20
CA ILE A 227 -14.72 8.71 7.24
C ILE A 227 -15.56 8.75 8.52
N GLN A 228 -16.45 9.74 8.63
CA GLN A 228 -17.24 9.98 9.84
C GLN A 228 -18.12 8.79 10.20
N TYR A 229 -18.64 8.05 9.21
CA TYR A 229 -19.49 6.90 9.49
C TYR A 229 -18.75 5.77 10.21
N GLN A 230 -17.47 5.56 9.91
CA GLN A 230 -16.66 4.58 10.66
C GLN A 230 -16.32 5.11 12.05
N LYS A 231 -15.96 6.40 12.16
CA LYS A 231 -15.70 7.02 13.46
C LYS A 231 -16.91 6.94 14.39
N ASP A 232 -18.11 7.17 13.85
CA ASP A 232 -19.37 7.10 14.59
C ASP A 232 -19.76 5.66 14.97
N ALA A 233 -19.26 4.66 14.24
CA ALA A 233 -19.41 3.24 14.61
C ALA A 233 -18.45 2.81 15.72
N VAL A 234 -17.35 3.55 15.97
CA VAL A 234 -16.31 3.28 16.98
C VAL A 234 -15.52 1.99 16.75
N ILE A 235 -15.97 1.12 15.85
CA ILE A 235 -15.38 -0.18 15.54
C ILE A 235 -14.52 -0.05 14.27
N PRO A 236 -13.25 -0.52 14.26
CA PRO A 236 -12.45 -0.56 13.05
C PRO A 236 -12.97 -1.62 12.06
N ASN A 237 -12.53 -1.58 10.80
CA ASN A 237 -12.72 -2.76 9.96
C ASN A 237 -11.78 -3.87 10.44
N PHE A 238 -12.25 -5.12 10.37
CA PHE A 238 -11.44 -6.28 10.69
C PHE A 238 -11.16 -7.08 9.42
N PHE A 239 -9.88 -7.22 9.10
CA PHE A 239 -9.43 -8.12 8.05
C PHE A 239 -8.84 -9.38 8.66
N THR A 240 -9.15 -10.53 8.09
CA THR A 240 -8.41 -11.78 8.30
C THR A 240 -8.12 -12.44 6.97
N GLY A 241 -6.95 -13.06 6.83
CA GLY A 241 -6.58 -13.77 5.62
C GLY A 241 -5.54 -14.85 5.87
N ALA A 242 -5.53 -15.82 4.98
CA ALA A 242 -4.56 -16.89 4.92
C ALA A 242 -4.04 -17.02 3.49
N GLU A 243 -2.73 -17.20 3.37
CA GLU A 243 -2.04 -17.39 2.10
C GLU A 243 -1.19 -18.66 2.20
N PHE A 244 -1.32 -19.52 1.20
CA PHE A 244 -0.42 -20.62 0.94
C PHE A 244 0.65 -20.18 -0.06
N ASN A 245 1.91 -20.48 0.24
CA ASN A 245 3.04 -20.22 -0.64
C ASN A 245 4.08 -21.34 -0.49
N ASN A 246 4.36 -22.06 -1.59
CA ASN A 246 5.42 -23.07 -1.65
C ASN A 246 6.53 -22.73 -2.67
N GLY A 247 6.61 -21.46 -3.07
CA GLY A 247 7.54 -20.96 -4.09
C GLY A 247 7.12 -21.22 -5.54
N LYS A 248 6.19 -22.15 -5.80
CA LYS A 248 5.65 -22.43 -7.16
C LYS A 248 4.23 -21.94 -7.32
N LEU A 249 3.43 -22.05 -6.26
CA LEU A 249 2.04 -21.63 -6.20
C LEU A 249 1.86 -20.68 -5.03
N ILE A 250 1.21 -19.56 -5.30
CA ILE A 250 0.70 -18.64 -4.30
C ILE A 250 -0.82 -18.63 -4.45
N ALA A 251 -1.53 -18.95 -3.37
CA ALA A 251 -2.98 -18.93 -3.32
C ALA A 251 -3.42 -18.40 -1.96
N GLY A 252 -4.48 -17.60 -1.91
CA GLY A 252 -4.92 -17.01 -0.65
C GLY A 252 -6.41 -16.73 -0.62
N ILE A 253 -6.94 -16.62 0.60
CA ILE A 253 -8.29 -16.20 0.88
C ILE A 253 -8.26 -15.15 1.98
N GLY A 254 -9.12 -14.15 1.88
CA GLY A 254 -9.25 -13.10 2.88
C GLY A 254 -10.67 -12.59 2.98
N ALA A 255 -11.04 -12.13 4.16
CA ALA A 255 -12.33 -11.52 4.46
C ALA A 255 -12.09 -10.18 5.18
N ASP A 256 -12.83 -9.15 4.76
CA ASP A 256 -12.85 -7.84 5.39
C ASP A 256 -14.26 -7.57 5.91
N TYR A 257 -14.38 -7.39 7.22
CA TYR A 257 -15.61 -6.98 7.89
C TYR A 257 -15.56 -5.49 8.19
N LYS A 258 -16.60 -4.77 7.79
CA LYS A 258 -16.72 -3.33 7.97
C LYS A 258 -18.04 -2.99 8.65
N ALA A 259 -17.95 -2.25 9.75
CA ALA A 259 -19.09 -1.63 10.41
C ALA A 259 -19.04 -0.11 10.19
N ILE A 260 -20.17 0.47 9.83
CA ILE A 260 -20.34 1.93 9.70
C ILE A 260 -21.65 2.33 10.34
N ARG A 261 -21.71 3.58 10.81
CA ARG A 261 -22.90 4.22 11.33
C ARG A 261 -23.22 5.44 10.47
N PRO A 262 -24.13 5.31 9.49
CA PRO A 262 -24.46 6.40 8.56
C PRO A 262 -25.04 7.63 9.24
N GLU A 263 -25.82 7.43 10.32
CA GLU A 263 -26.53 8.48 11.04
C GLU A 263 -26.26 8.39 12.55
N LYS A 264 -25.70 9.46 13.10
CA LYS A 264 -25.49 9.59 14.56
C LYS A 264 -26.74 10.11 15.26
N THR A 265 -27.51 10.94 14.57
CA THR A 265 -28.73 11.57 15.05
C THR A 265 -29.90 11.24 14.14
N ARG A 266 -31.12 11.36 14.65
CA ARG A 266 -32.37 11.14 13.92
C ARG A 266 -33.39 12.18 14.38
N MET A 267 -34.21 12.66 13.45
CA MET A 267 -35.42 13.42 13.78
C MET A 267 -36.52 12.47 14.26
N ASP A 268 -37.12 12.76 15.41
CA ASP A 268 -38.32 12.07 15.86
C ASP A 268 -39.58 12.60 15.16
N ALA A 269 -40.74 12.02 15.48
CA ALA A 269 -42.01 12.42 14.89
C ALA A 269 -42.41 13.88 15.22
N SER A 270 -41.80 14.48 16.25
CA SER A 270 -41.97 15.87 16.64
C SER A 270 -40.90 16.80 16.07
N SER A 271 -40.08 16.34 15.11
CA SER A 271 -38.98 17.10 14.51
C SER A 271 -37.89 17.54 15.49
N VAL A 272 -37.75 16.83 16.62
CA VAL A 272 -36.67 17.04 17.58
C VAL A 272 -35.50 16.13 17.19
N GLU A 273 -34.30 16.72 17.10
CA GLU A 273 -33.08 15.96 16.82
C GLU A 273 -32.65 15.20 18.08
N GLY A 274 -32.66 13.87 17.99
CA GLY A 274 -32.23 12.98 19.06
C GLY A 274 -31.01 12.15 18.66
N ILE A 275 -30.30 11.61 19.65
CA ILE A 275 -29.27 10.60 19.41
C ILE A 275 -29.94 9.37 18.81
N ASN A 276 -29.45 8.91 17.66
CA ASN A 276 -29.90 7.65 17.11
C ASN A 276 -29.36 6.51 17.99
N LYS A 277 -30.23 5.84 18.76
CA LYS A 277 -29.81 4.77 19.68
C LYS A 277 -29.78 3.39 19.03
N SER A 278 -30.09 3.25 17.73
CA SER A 278 -29.85 1.98 17.03
C SER A 278 -28.33 1.75 16.94
N LEU A 279 -27.80 1.04 17.93
CA LEU A 279 -26.47 0.47 17.88
C LEU A 279 -26.59 -0.82 17.07
N LEU A 280 -26.17 -0.74 15.81
CA LEU A 280 -26.47 -1.62 14.65
C LEU A 280 -27.65 -1.11 13.81
#